data_AF-A0A818S1J1-F1
#
_entry.id   AF-A0A818S1J1-F1
#
_cell.length_a   1.000
_cell.length_b   1.000
_cell.length_c   1.000
_cell.angle_alpha   90.00
_cell.angle_beta   90.00
_cell.angle_gamma   90.00
#
_symmetry.space_group_name_H-M   'P 1'
#
loop_
_entity.id
_entity.type
_entity.pdbx_description
1 polymer ?
#
loop_
_entity_poly.entity_id
_entity_poly.type
_entity_poly.pdbx_seq_one_letter_code
_entity_poly.pdbx_strand_id
1 'polypeptide(L)'
;CPVPKVATKTLLNVILYIHVRDLINNLNNNWTNIDNTKAKIERAINISKFIEELRAHGVIIPEQEKPKSLLEFLHMYLNILQFGQINKNFPSRLINPWRLSFTFSFPYFRLQNLSSLSQIFSSSFTRTIFVRHPFERLASAYKERIATLSKDRIEPEFEYDEIRMEICYKRITSTKLRQLMLLKDSCRSIIPSFEDFVRYIILATYVPNGIARLNFHWQPYSTLCQVCKFQYNFVGKYELFDEDFPQFLKHFNITNWNIEKRNGPSGLMKWDYQKYYITLPNDLICQLIHLYNDDFRLFKYKVHDYIVNRTGLLQNCHLIKTSWKEM
;
A
#
# COMPACT_ATOMS: atom_id res chain seq x y z
N CYS A 1 5.28 14.09 11.73
CA CYS A 1 4.28 13.44 10.86
C CYS A 1 4.91 13.29 9.48
N PRO A 2 5.41 12.10 9.12
CA PRO A 2 6.01 11.89 7.80
C PRO A 2 4.90 11.85 6.73
N VAL A 3 5.11 12.54 5.61
CA VAL A 3 4.30 12.38 4.38
C VAL A 3 4.23 10.86 4.06
N PRO A 4 3.09 10.32 3.57
CA PRO A 4 2.96 8.88 3.34
C PRO A 4 4.09 8.35 2.44
N LYS A 5 5.13 7.79 3.08
CA LYS A 5 6.33 7.22 2.42
C LYS A 5 5.96 6.13 1.41
N VAL A 6 4.78 5.54 1.59
CA VAL A 6 4.23 4.47 0.75
C VAL A 6 4.10 4.93 -0.70
N ALA A 7 3.61 6.15 -0.97
CA ALA A 7 3.45 6.62 -2.36
C ALA A 7 4.80 6.86 -3.05
N THR A 8 5.75 7.52 -2.37
CA THR A 8 7.09 7.80 -2.92
C THR A 8 7.91 6.52 -3.11
N LYS A 9 7.93 5.62 -2.11
CA LYS A 9 8.65 4.35 -2.19
C LYS A 9 8.11 3.48 -3.32
N THR A 10 6.78 3.40 -3.43
CA THR A 10 6.12 2.62 -4.48
C THR A 10 6.38 3.20 -5.87
N LEU A 11 6.30 4.52 -6.04
CA LEU A 11 6.64 5.19 -7.30
C LEU A 11 8.10 4.91 -7.69
N LEU A 12 9.05 5.03 -6.76
CA LEU A 12 10.46 4.77 -7.04
C LEU A 12 10.74 3.31 -7.39
N ASN A 13 10.09 2.36 -6.73
CA ASN A 13 10.18 0.94 -7.08
C ASN A 13 9.64 0.67 -8.49
N VAL A 14 8.54 1.32 -8.87
CA VAL A 14 7.94 1.21 -10.20
C VAL A 14 8.89 1.78 -11.25
N ILE A 15 9.36 3.02 -11.08
CA ILE A 15 10.35 3.66 -11.96
C ILE A 15 11.56 2.75 -12.14
N LEU A 16 12.15 2.29 -11.03
CA LEU A 16 13.34 1.45 -11.07
C LEU A 16 13.11 0.13 -11.82
N TYR A 17 12.00 -0.56 -11.54
CA TYR A 17 11.69 -1.80 -12.26
C TYR A 17 11.47 -1.55 -13.75
N ILE A 18 10.85 -0.43 -14.15
CA ILE A 18 10.66 -0.06 -15.56
C ILE A 18 12.03 0.02 -16.25
N HIS A 19 12.95 0.82 -15.72
CA HIS A 19 14.27 1.00 -16.32
C HIS A 19 15.03 -0.33 -16.45
N VAL A 20 14.96 -1.18 -15.42
CA VAL A 20 15.69 -2.46 -15.47
C VAL A 20 15.03 -3.46 -16.41
N ARG A 21 13.69 -3.55 -16.42
CA ARG A 21 12.99 -4.42 -17.36
C ARG A 21 13.30 -4.03 -18.80
N ASP A 22 13.26 -2.74 -19.11
CA ASP A 22 13.52 -2.24 -20.47
C ASP A 22 14.97 -2.51 -20.88
N LEU A 23 15.91 -2.37 -19.95
CA LEU A 23 17.28 -2.81 -20.18
C LEU A 23 17.38 -4.31 -20.47
N ILE A 24 16.79 -5.17 -19.63
CA ILE A 24 16.83 -6.63 -19.83
C ILE A 24 16.24 -7.00 -21.20
N ASN A 25 15.13 -6.39 -21.60
CA ASN A 25 14.53 -6.61 -22.93
C ASN A 25 15.48 -6.16 -24.06
N ASN A 26 16.12 -5.00 -23.92
CA ASN A 26 17.10 -4.50 -24.89
C ASN A 26 18.35 -5.39 -24.97
N LEU A 27 18.76 -6.00 -23.86
CA LEU A 27 19.92 -6.89 -23.78
C LEU A 27 19.62 -8.30 -24.33
N ASN A 28 18.46 -8.87 -24.04
CA ASN A 28 18.08 -10.22 -24.47
C ASN A 28 18.03 -10.40 -26.00
N ASN A 29 17.90 -9.31 -26.76
CA ASN A 29 17.94 -9.35 -28.22
C ASN A 29 19.37 -9.43 -28.81
N ASN A 30 20.45 -9.48 -28.00
CA ASN A 30 21.83 -9.24 -28.49
C ASN A 30 22.99 -9.96 -27.71
N TRP A 31 22.81 -11.21 -27.26
CA TRP A 31 23.74 -11.94 -26.37
C TRP A 31 24.98 -12.62 -27.02
N THR A 32 25.54 -12.12 -28.12
CA THR A 32 26.65 -12.84 -28.79
C THR A 32 28.06 -12.47 -28.31
N ASN A 33 28.29 -11.40 -27.53
CA ASN A 33 29.64 -11.05 -27.05
C ASN A 33 29.69 -10.17 -25.78
N ILE A 34 30.34 -10.63 -24.71
CA ILE A 34 30.35 -10.04 -23.35
C ILE A 34 31.02 -8.65 -23.27
N ASP A 35 32.13 -8.42 -23.97
CA ASP A 35 32.82 -7.11 -23.93
C ASP A 35 32.01 -6.02 -24.66
N ASN A 36 31.31 -6.42 -25.73
CA ASN A 36 30.39 -5.55 -26.46
C ASN A 36 29.11 -5.27 -25.64
N THR A 37 28.74 -6.17 -24.74
CA THR A 37 27.60 -6.04 -23.83
C THR A 37 27.80 -4.92 -22.81
N LYS A 38 29.00 -4.73 -22.24
CA LYS A 38 29.27 -3.63 -21.30
C LYS A 38 29.07 -2.26 -21.97
N ALA A 39 29.66 -2.04 -23.14
CA ALA A 39 29.51 -0.79 -23.89
C ALA A 39 28.07 -0.56 -24.39
N LYS A 40 27.34 -1.63 -24.76
CA LYS A 40 25.92 -1.56 -25.11
C LYS A 40 25.03 -1.22 -23.91
N ILE A 41 25.31 -1.81 -22.75
CA ILE A 41 24.63 -1.51 -21.47
C ILE A 41 24.80 -0.02 -21.14
N GLU A 42 26.03 0.50 -21.16
CA GLU A 42 26.36 1.91 -20.89
C GLU A 42 25.73 2.89 -21.89
N ARG A 43 25.50 2.48 -23.14
CA ARG A 43 24.76 3.28 -24.14
C ARG A 43 23.23 3.19 -24.00
N ALA A 44 22.71 2.07 -23.53
CA ALA A 44 21.26 1.82 -23.45
C ALA A 44 20.59 2.51 -22.25
N ILE A 45 21.32 2.68 -21.14
CA ILE A 45 20.88 3.50 -20.00
C ILE A 45 21.90 4.61 -19.78
N ASN A 46 21.49 5.85 -20.04
CA ASN A 46 22.24 7.02 -19.60
C ASN A 46 22.08 7.16 -18.08
N ILE A 47 23.07 6.68 -17.32
CA ILE A 47 23.08 6.72 -15.84
C ILE A 47 22.93 8.15 -15.33
N SER A 48 23.63 9.10 -15.97
CA SER A 48 23.57 10.50 -15.54
C SER A 48 22.14 11.02 -15.64
N LYS A 49 21.45 10.71 -16.75
CA LYS A 49 20.02 11.03 -16.92
C LYS A 49 19.13 10.31 -15.90
N PHE A 50 19.35 9.03 -15.63
CA PHE A 50 18.58 8.28 -14.62
C PHE A 50 18.79 8.84 -13.19
N ILE A 51 20.04 9.19 -12.85
CA ILE A 51 20.37 9.83 -11.57
C ILE A 51 19.73 11.23 -11.48
N GLU A 52 19.75 12.00 -12.57
CA GLU A 52 19.06 13.29 -12.65
C GLU A 52 17.55 13.12 -12.49
N GLU A 53 16.94 12.12 -13.12
CA GLU A 53 15.53 11.77 -12.93
C GLU A 53 15.24 11.43 -11.47
N LEU A 54 16.04 10.59 -10.82
CA LEU A 54 15.86 10.27 -9.40
C LEU A 54 16.04 11.50 -8.48
N ARG A 55 17.02 12.35 -8.77
CA ARG A 55 17.23 13.62 -8.05
C ARG A 55 16.05 14.57 -8.23
N ALA A 56 15.50 14.67 -9.43
CA ALA A 56 14.30 15.44 -9.73
C ALA A 56 13.07 14.95 -8.94
N HIS A 57 13.06 13.70 -8.49
CA HIS A 57 12.02 13.12 -7.63
C HIS A 57 12.41 13.05 -6.14
N GLY A 58 13.42 13.84 -5.72
CA GLY A 58 13.78 14.02 -4.32
C GLY A 58 14.66 12.90 -3.75
N VAL A 59 15.36 12.15 -4.60
CA VAL A 59 16.34 11.15 -4.15
C VAL A 59 17.74 11.76 -4.08
N ILE A 60 18.33 11.70 -2.90
CA ILE A 60 19.72 12.08 -2.64
C ILE A 60 20.61 10.87 -2.85
N ILE A 61 21.67 11.06 -3.64
CA ILE A 61 22.71 10.07 -3.86
C ILE A 61 24.03 10.78 -3.54
N PRO A 62 24.67 10.49 -2.39
CA PRO A 62 25.97 11.06 -2.06
C PRO A 62 26.99 10.73 -3.17
N GLU A 63 27.78 11.70 -3.63
CA GLU A 63 28.72 11.48 -4.75
C GLU A 63 29.72 10.35 -4.47
N GLN A 64 30.12 10.18 -3.21
CA GLN A 64 31.00 9.10 -2.75
C GLN A 64 30.34 7.71 -2.72
N GLU A 65 29.01 7.65 -2.73
CA GLU A 65 28.21 6.40 -2.73
C GLU A 65 27.55 6.15 -4.09
N LYS A 66 27.88 6.97 -5.10
CA LYS A 66 27.42 6.79 -6.47
C LYS A 66 27.97 5.47 -7.02
N PRO A 67 27.14 4.63 -7.70
CA PRO A 67 27.66 3.45 -8.38
C PRO A 67 28.79 3.86 -9.32
N LYS A 68 29.95 3.21 -9.22
CA LYS A 68 31.15 3.57 -10.01
C LYS A 68 30.99 3.17 -11.48
N SER A 69 30.03 2.29 -11.79
CA SER A 69 29.65 1.91 -13.14
C SER A 69 28.19 1.44 -13.23
N LEU A 70 27.63 1.41 -14.44
CA LEU A 70 26.31 0.83 -14.70
C LEU A 70 26.28 -0.65 -14.34
N LEU A 71 27.39 -1.35 -14.57
CA LEU A 71 27.54 -2.76 -14.24
C LEU A 71 27.41 -3.01 -12.73
N GLU A 72 27.97 -2.13 -11.90
CA GLU A 72 27.85 -2.23 -10.44
C GLU A 72 26.41 -2.00 -9.97
N PHE A 73 25.73 -0.99 -10.52
CA PHE A 73 24.31 -0.72 -10.24
C PHE A 73 23.42 -1.90 -10.64
N LEU A 74 23.65 -2.47 -11.83
CA LEU A 74 22.89 -3.61 -12.34
C LEU A 74 23.19 -4.89 -11.59
N HIS A 75 24.45 -5.17 -11.24
CA HIS A 75 24.78 -6.30 -10.38
C HIS A 75 24.07 -6.19 -9.04
N MET A 76 24.04 -5.00 -8.44
CA MET A 76 23.34 -4.83 -7.18
C MET A 76 21.84 -5.07 -7.33
N TYR A 77 21.20 -4.49 -8.34
CA TYR A 77 19.77 -4.71 -8.57
C TYR A 77 19.42 -6.16 -8.97
N LEU A 78 20.20 -6.79 -9.84
CA LEU A 78 20.02 -8.19 -10.22
C LEU A 78 20.23 -9.12 -9.03
N ASN A 79 21.20 -8.84 -8.15
CA ASN A 79 21.38 -9.57 -6.90
C ASN A 79 20.17 -9.40 -5.98
N ILE A 80 19.56 -8.21 -5.91
CA ILE A 80 18.32 -7.96 -5.16
C ILE A 80 17.15 -8.77 -5.73
N LEU A 81 17.03 -8.83 -7.05
CA LEU A 81 16.03 -9.68 -7.72
C LEU A 81 16.25 -11.17 -7.43
N GLN A 82 17.48 -11.57 -7.11
CA GLN A 82 17.85 -12.92 -6.66
C GLN A 82 17.78 -13.11 -5.12
N PHE A 83 17.61 -12.03 -4.34
CA PHE A 83 17.66 -12.05 -2.85
C PHE A 83 16.30 -12.26 -2.18
N GLY A 84 15.19 -12.23 -2.94
CA GLY A 84 14.02 -12.97 -2.51
C GLY A 84 14.36 -14.45 -2.58
N GLN A 85 13.93 -15.28 -1.63
CA GLN A 85 14.03 -16.74 -1.71
C GLN A 85 13.18 -17.30 -2.87
N ILE A 86 13.48 -16.88 -4.09
CA ILE A 86 12.89 -17.33 -5.32
C ILE A 86 13.69 -18.58 -5.65
N ASN A 87 13.10 -19.72 -5.30
CA ASN A 87 13.50 -21.03 -5.75
C ASN A 87 14.04 -20.94 -7.19
N LYS A 88 15.27 -21.43 -7.42
CA LYS A 88 16.03 -21.31 -8.70
C LYS A 88 15.26 -21.82 -9.93
N ASN A 89 14.14 -22.51 -9.71
CA ASN A 89 13.24 -23.03 -10.73
C ASN A 89 12.12 -22.04 -11.17
N PHE A 90 12.05 -20.83 -10.60
CA PHE A 90 11.06 -19.82 -11.01
C PHE A 90 11.62 -18.93 -12.13
N PRO A 91 10.97 -18.86 -13.31
CA PRO A 91 11.45 -18.03 -14.41
C PRO A 91 11.44 -16.54 -14.03
N SER A 92 12.46 -15.81 -14.49
CA SER A 92 12.73 -14.37 -14.29
C SER A 92 11.58 -13.41 -14.66
N ARG A 93 10.47 -13.92 -15.20
CA ARG A 93 9.23 -13.20 -15.53
C ARG A 93 8.31 -12.93 -14.32
N LEU A 94 8.66 -13.37 -13.11
CA LEU A 94 7.79 -13.37 -11.92
C LEU A 94 8.26 -12.44 -10.78
N ILE A 95 9.02 -11.39 -11.10
CA ILE A 95 9.43 -10.38 -10.11
C ILE A 95 8.21 -9.52 -9.72
N ASN A 96 7.93 -9.41 -8.43
CA ASN A 96 6.94 -8.47 -7.90
C ASN A 96 7.64 -7.15 -7.48
N PRO A 97 7.64 -6.11 -8.32
CA PRO A 97 8.33 -4.84 -8.01
C PRO A 97 7.75 -4.13 -6.79
N TRP A 98 6.49 -4.40 -6.46
CA TRP A 98 5.80 -3.81 -5.32
C TRP A 98 6.36 -4.30 -3.97
N ARG A 99 7.14 -5.40 -3.97
CA ARG A 99 7.78 -5.98 -2.79
C ARG A 99 9.24 -5.59 -2.62
N LEU A 100 9.83 -4.89 -3.59
CA LEU A 100 11.16 -4.35 -3.42
C LEU A 100 11.11 -3.23 -2.40
N SER A 101 12.00 -3.26 -1.42
CA SER A 101 12.12 -2.13 -0.50
C SER A 101 13.21 -1.22 -1.04
N PHE A 102 12.85 -0.17 -1.79
CA PHE A 102 13.81 0.76 -2.40
C PHE A 102 14.96 1.12 -1.45
N THR A 103 14.66 1.54 -0.22
CA THR A 103 15.67 1.92 0.78
C THR A 103 16.52 0.76 1.31
N PHE A 104 16.02 -0.48 1.30
CA PHE A 104 16.80 -1.66 1.70
C PHE A 104 17.68 -2.16 0.56
N SER A 105 17.11 -2.17 -0.64
CA SER A 105 17.79 -2.53 -1.87
C SER A 105 18.88 -1.50 -2.23
N PHE A 106 18.63 -0.23 -1.95
CA PHE A 106 19.48 0.88 -2.34
C PHE A 106 19.76 1.77 -1.12
N PRO A 107 20.55 1.29 -0.14
CA PRO A 107 20.74 1.99 1.13
C PRO A 107 21.43 3.36 0.98
N TYR A 108 22.16 3.56 -0.11
CA TYR A 108 22.80 4.83 -0.46
C TYR A 108 21.87 5.82 -1.18
N PHE A 109 20.74 5.36 -1.70
CA PHE A 109 19.70 6.24 -2.21
C PHE A 109 18.84 6.69 -1.02
N ARG A 110 19.04 7.92 -0.58
CA ARG A 110 18.35 8.50 0.58
C ARG A 110 17.24 9.40 0.09
N LEU A 111 16.03 9.23 0.60
CA LEU A 111 14.95 10.20 0.32
C LEU A 111 15.30 11.53 0.99
N GLN A 112 15.18 12.63 0.25
CA GLN A 112 15.32 13.96 0.81
C GLN A 112 14.29 14.14 1.92
N ASN A 113 14.79 14.38 3.12
CA ASN A 113 13.94 14.68 4.26
C ASN A 113 13.58 16.17 4.21
N LEU A 114 12.40 16.48 3.68
CA LEU A 114 11.86 17.83 3.72
C LEU A 114 11.18 18.02 5.08
N SER A 115 11.83 18.81 5.94
CA SER A 115 11.35 19.09 7.29
C SER A 115 10.34 20.24 7.35
N SER A 116 10.33 21.12 6.34
CA SER A 116 9.39 22.25 6.27
C SER A 116 8.25 21.99 5.30
N LEU A 117 7.02 22.26 5.75
CA LEU A 117 5.83 22.16 4.90
C LEU A 117 5.91 23.11 3.70
N SER A 118 6.50 24.30 3.87
CA SER A 118 6.68 25.26 2.78
C SER A 118 7.51 24.69 1.63
N GLN A 119 8.62 23.99 1.90
CA GLN A 119 9.42 23.33 0.87
C GLN A 119 8.65 22.18 0.17
N ILE A 120 7.79 21.46 0.91
CA ILE A 120 6.96 20.40 0.33
C ILE A 120 5.89 20.99 -0.60
N PHE A 121 5.34 22.17 -0.28
CA PHE A 121 4.35 22.86 -1.11
C PHE A 121 4.97 23.65 -2.27
N SER A 122 6.17 24.22 -2.08
CA SER A 122 6.85 25.07 -3.07
C SER A 122 7.67 24.30 -4.10
N SER A 123 7.87 23.00 -3.92
CA SER A 123 8.68 22.18 -4.81
C SER A 123 7.92 21.76 -6.08
N SER A 124 8.67 21.62 -7.17
CA SER A 124 8.21 21.15 -8.48
C SER A 124 7.95 19.63 -8.55
N PHE A 125 7.87 18.94 -7.41
CA PHE A 125 7.66 17.50 -7.39
C PHE A 125 6.26 17.14 -7.86
N THR A 126 6.17 16.11 -8.70
CA THR A 126 4.89 15.47 -9.03
C THR A 126 4.31 14.78 -7.79
N ARG A 127 3.18 15.27 -7.30
CA ARG A 127 2.46 14.69 -6.17
C ARG A 127 1.42 13.70 -6.69
N THR A 128 1.63 12.43 -6.36
CA THR A 128 0.73 11.34 -6.76
C THR A 128 0.20 10.61 -5.54
N ILE A 129 -1.08 10.24 -5.56
CA ILE A 129 -1.66 9.30 -4.62
C ILE A 129 -2.46 8.24 -5.38
N PHE A 130 -2.35 6.98 -4.94
CA PHE A 130 -3.28 5.93 -5.34
C PHE A 130 -4.21 5.61 -4.18
N VAL A 131 -5.50 5.72 -4.45
CA VAL A 131 -6.58 5.50 -3.48
C VAL A 131 -7.47 4.37 -3.95
N ARG A 132 -8.31 3.90 -3.04
CA ARG A 132 -9.31 2.88 -3.31
C ARG A 132 -10.58 3.29 -2.58
N HIS A 133 -11.74 2.84 -3.06
CA HIS A 133 -12.99 3.04 -2.35
C HIS A 133 -12.82 2.65 -0.86
N PRO A 134 -13.17 3.52 0.14
CA PRO A 134 -12.84 3.28 1.54
C PRO A 134 -13.27 1.90 2.06
N PHE A 135 -14.46 1.44 1.66
CA PHE A 135 -14.98 0.13 2.03
C PHE A 135 -14.27 -1.03 1.31
N GLU A 136 -13.84 -0.82 0.07
CA GLU A 136 -13.09 -1.87 -0.62
C GLU A 136 -11.70 -2.02 -0.01
N ARG A 137 -11.04 -0.89 0.32
CA ARG A 137 -9.76 -0.86 1.03
C ARG A 137 -9.84 -1.59 2.37
N LEU A 138 -10.87 -1.26 3.16
CA LEU A 138 -11.07 -1.86 4.47
C LEU A 138 -11.31 -3.37 4.40
N ALA A 139 -12.18 -3.82 3.49
CA ALA A 139 -12.49 -5.24 3.32
C ALA A 139 -11.30 -6.04 2.76
N SER A 140 -10.53 -5.43 1.86
CA SER A 140 -9.27 -6.00 1.38
C SER A 140 -8.25 -6.15 2.51
N ALA A 141 -8.08 -5.12 3.34
CA ALA A 141 -7.16 -5.16 4.47
C ALA A 141 -7.57 -6.23 5.49
N TYR A 142 -8.86 -6.34 5.81
CA TYR A 142 -9.37 -7.42 6.64
C TYR A 142 -9.01 -8.78 6.03
N LYS A 143 -9.36 -9.02 4.77
CA LYS A 143 -9.14 -10.31 4.11
C LYS A 143 -7.67 -10.71 4.11
N GLU A 144 -6.79 -9.82 3.69
CA GLU A 144 -5.36 -10.12 3.50
C GLU A 144 -4.57 -10.15 4.80
N ARG A 145 -4.95 -9.35 5.80
CA ARG A 145 -4.13 -9.16 7.02
C ARG A 145 -4.72 -9.81 8.26
N ILE A 146 -6.03 -9.73 8.45
CA ILE A 146 -6.73 -10.21 9.65
C ILE A 146 -7.35 -11.59 9.45
N ALA A 147 -7.98 -11.83 8.29
CA ALA A 147 -8.65 -13.07 7.95
C ALA A 147 -7.71 -14.13 7.32
N THR A 148 -6.40 -13.86 7.32
CA THR A 148 -5.37 -14.78 6.83
C THR A 148 -4.36 -15.02 7.94
N LEU A 149 -4.15 -16.29 8.29
CA LEU A 149 -3.18 -16.69 9.31
C LEU A 149 -1.75 -16.46 8.81
N SER A 150 -0.81 -16.22 9.73
CA SER A 150 0.60 -15.96 9.42
C SER A 150 1.23 -16.93 8.43
N LYS A 151 0.95 -18.24 8.58
CA LYS A 151 1.43 -19.31 7.70
C LYS A 151 0.93 -19.23 6.25
N ASP A 152 -0.23 -18.59 6.06
CA ASP A 152 -0.92 -18.46 4.77
C ASP A 152 -0.74 -17.05 4.18
N ARG A 153 -0.17 -16.12 4.96
CA ARG A 153 0.20 -14.78 4.47
C ARG A 153 1.44 -14.89 3.60
N ILE A 154 1.46 -14.13 2.52
CA ILE A 154 2.61 -14.10 1.62
C ILE A 154 3.82 -13.45 2.31
N GLU A 155 3.59 -12.59 3.32
CA GLU A 155 4.62 -12.05 4.19
C GLU A 155 4.19 -12.21 5.67
N PRO A 156 5.03 -12.81 6.54
CA PRO A 156 4.73 -12.98 7.95
C PRO A 156 4.93 -11.65 8.69
N GLU A 157 3.92 -10.78 8.60
CA GLU A 157 3.86 -9.53 9.36
C GLU A 157 3.23 -9.78 10.73
N PHE A 158 4.06 -9.93 11.78
CA PHE A 158 3.63 -10.29 13.14
C PHE A 158 2.63 -9.32 13.77
N GLU A 159 2.69 -8.03 13.42
CA GLU A 159 1.78 -6.98 13.91
C GLU A 159 0.30 -7.37 13.72
N TYR A 160 -0.05 -8.02 12.60
CA TYR A 160 -1.43 -8.41 12.34
C TYR A 160 -1.90 -9.58 13.20
N ASP A 161 -0.99 -10.45 13.65
CA ASP A 161 -1.36 -11.48 14.63
C ASP A 161 -1.64 -10.87 15.99
N GLU A 162 -0.89 -9.84 16.39
CA GLU A 162 -1.13 -9.09 17.62
C GLU A 162 -2.50 -8.41 17.60
N ILE A 163 -2.82 -7.72 16.50
CA ILE A 163 -4.13 -7.08 16.31
C ILE A 163 -5.25 -8.13 16.33
N ARG A 164 -5.06 -9.27 15.66
CA ARG A 164 -6.03 -10.38 15.66
C ARG A 164 -6.30 -10.91 17.06
N MET A 165 -5.23 -11.11 17.84
CA MET A 165 -5.34 -11.52 19.25
C MET A 165 -6.04 -10.46 20.08
N GLU A 166 -5.71 -9.16 19.89
CA GLU A 166 -6.36 -8.06 20.61
C GLU A 166 -7.88 -8.05 20.36
N ILE A 167 -8.30 -8.18 19.09
CA ILE A 167 -9.71 -8.24 18.71
C ILE A 167 -10.40 -9.44 19.39
N CYS A 168 -9.76 -10.62 19.36
CA CYS A 168 -10.28 -11.81 20.01
C CYS A 168 -10.40 -11.66 21.53
N TYR A 169 -9.40 -11.08 22.20
CA TYR A 169 -9.41 -10.88 23.65
C TYR A 169 -10.57 -10.01 24.12
N LYS A 170 -10.98 -9.01 23.32
CA LYS A 170 -12.12 -8.13 23.65
C LYS A 170 -13.46 -8.88 23.68
N ARG A 171 -13.55 -10.07 23.10
CA ARG A 171 -14.75 -10.91 23.15
C ARG A 171 -14.79 -11.86 24.36
N ILE A 172 -13.69 -11.99 25.09
CA ILE A 172 -13.62 -12.87 26.25
C ILE A 172 -14.32 -12.20 27.43
N THR A 173 -15.43 -12.80 27.87
CA THR A 173 -16.24 -12.31 29.00
C THR A 173 -15.97 -13.08 30.31
N SER A 174 -15.14 -14.13 30.28
CA SER A 174 -14.86 -14.94 31.47
C SER A 174 -14.00 -14.19 32.49
N THR A 175 -14.43 -14.20 33.75
CA THR A 175 -13.71 -13.61 34.89
C THR A 175 -12.83 -14.63 35.63
N LYS A 176 -12.95 -15.93 35.31
CA LYS A 176 -12.17 -16.99 35.96
C LYS A 176 -10.78 -17.09 35.32
N LEU A 177 -9.72 -16.82 36.09
CA LEU A 177 -8.32 -16.78 35.61
C LEU A 177 -7.91 -17.97 34.73
N ARG A 178 -8.16 -19.20 35.18
CA ARG A 178 -7.81 -20.42 34.42
C ARG A 178 -8.53 -20.49 33.06
N GLN A 179 -9.81 -20.13 33.05
CA GLN A 179 -10.61 -20.12 31.81
C GLN A 179 -10.19 -18.96 30.90
N LEU A 180 -9.86 -17.81 31.47
CA LEU A 180 -9.35 -16.66 30.74
C LEU A 180 -8.02 -16.97 30.05
N MET A 181 -7.08 -17.65 30.71
CA MET A 181 -5.81 -18.06 30.09
C MET A 181 -6.04 -18.99 28.90
N LEU A 182 -6.86 -20.04 29.08
CA LEU A 182 -7.19 -21.00 28.01
C LEU A 182 -7.88 -20.32 26.82
N LEU A 183 -8.82 -19.40 27.07
CA LEU A 183 -9.49 -18.63 26.02
C LEU A 183 -8.53 -17.70 25.30
N LYS A 184 -7.60 -17.05 26.01
CA LYS A 184 -6.56 -16.22 25.39
C LYS A 184 -5.62 -17.05 24.50
N ASP A 185 -5.20 -18.22 24.95
CA ASP A 185 -4.34 -19.08 24.12
C ASP A 185 -5.04 -19.52 22.83
N SER A 186 -6.35 -19.76 22.88
CA SER A 186 -7.15 -20.10 21.68
C SER A 186 -7.18 -18.98 20.64
N CYS A 187 -7.02 -17.71 21.05
CA CYS A 187 -7.04 -16.58 20.12
C CYS A 187 -5.91 -16.60 19.07
N ARG A 188 -4.84 -17.38 19.30
CA ARG A 188 -3.75 -17.53 18.33
C ARG A 188 -4.21 -18.16 17.01
N SER A 189 -5.23 -19.01 17.04
CA SER A 189 -5.78 -19.70 15.85
C SER A 189 -7.16 -19.18 15.43
N ILE A 190 -7.84 -18.40 16.28
CA ILE A 190 -9.13 -17.80 15.95
C ILE A 190 -8.95 -16.65 14.95
N ILE A 191 -9.83 -16.61 13.96
CA ILE A 191 -9.97 -15.50 13.02
C ILE A 191 -11.20 -14.69 13.44
N PRO A 192 -11.02 -13.42 13.86
CA PRO A 192 -12.12 -12.51 14.14
C PRO A 192 -12.99 -12.32 12.90
N SER A 193 -14.28 -12.11 13.10
CA SER A 193 -15.18 -11.78 12.00
C SER A 193 -14.91 -10.38 11.46
N PHE A 194 -15.45 -10.07 10.28
CA PHE A 194 -15.38 -8.71 9.74
C PHE A 194 -16.07 -7.70 10.67
N GLU A 195 -17.17 -8.09 11.31
CA GLU A 195 -17.85 -7.25 12.29
C GLU A 195 -16.94 -6.92 13.48
N ASP A 196 -16.24 -7.91 14.04
CA ASP A 196 -15.30 -7.70 15.15
C ASP A 196 -14.19 -6.73 14.77
N PHE A 197 -13.67 -6.88 13.55
CA PHE A 197 -12.65 -5.99 13.00
C PHE A 197 -13.17 -4.55 12.83
N VAL A 198 -14.40 -4.38 12.34
CA VAL A 198 -15.02 -3.05 12.23
C VAL A 198 -15.24 -2.44 13.62
N ARG A 199 -15.74 -3.21 14.59
CA ARG A 199 -15.91 -2.76 15.98
C ARG A 199 -14.58 -2.31 16.58
N TYR A 200 -13.51 -3.06 16.35
CA TYR A 200 -12.15 -2.68 16.77
C TYR A 200 -11.72 -1.32 16.22
N ILE A 201 -11.96 -1.05 14.94
CA ILE A 201 -11.65 0.25 14.32
C ILE A 201 -12.51 1.36 14.92
N ILE A 202 -13.82 1.12 15.09
CA ILE A 202 -14.73 2.11 15.66
C ILE A 202 -14.37 2.43 17.11
N LEU A 203 -13.94 1.44 17.91
CA LEU A 203 -13.47 1.66 19.28
C LEU A 203 -12.30 2.66 19.34
N ALA A 204 -11.44 2.69 18.31
CA ALA A 204 -10.34 3.66 18.24
C ALA A 204 -10.81 5.11 18.11
N THR A 205 -12.06 5.38 17.69
CA THR A 205 -12.64 6.74 17.66
C THR A 205 -12.86 7.33 19.06
N TYR A 206 -13.02 6.47 20.08
CA TYR A 206 -13.33 6.87 21.45
C TYR A 206 -12.08 7.00 22.33
N VAL A 207 -10.92 6.59 21.82
CA VAL A 207 -9.64 6.69 22.52
C VAL A 207 -8.90 7.96 22.07
N PRO A 208 -8.32 8.76 23.00
CA PRO A 208 -7.49 9.90 22.62
C PRO A 208 -6.38 9.50 21.65
N ASN A 209 -6.33 10.18 20.50
CA ASN A 209 -5.41 9.86 19.39
C ASN A 209 -5.54 8.44 18.81
N GLY A 210 -6.63 7.72 19.08
CA GLY A 210 -6.80 6.33 18.65
C GLY A 210 -6.81 6.16 17.13
N ILE A 211 -7.47 7.06 16.40
CA ILE A 211 -7.48 7.04 14.92
C ILE A 211 -6.08 7.21 14.33
N ALA A 212 -5.24 8.07 14.92
CA ALA A 212 -3.87 8.27 14.46
C ALA A 212 -2.94 7.07 14.74
N ARG A 213 -3.39 6.10 15.57
CA ARG A 213 -2.67 4.86 15.90
C ARG A 213 -3.17 3.65 15.10
N LEU A 214 -4.25 3.80 14.32
CA LEU A 214 -4.69 2.74 13.44
C LEU A 214 -3.62 2.43 12.40
N ASN A 215 -3.51 1.17 12.01
CA ASN A 215 -2.62 0.78 10.92
C ASN A 215 -3.05 1.51 9.63
N PHE A 216 -2.07 1.97 8.85
CA PHE A 216 -2.28 2.77 7.65
C PHE A 216 -3.15 2.08 6.58
N HIS A 217 -3.29 0.75 6.60
CA HIS A 217 -4.15 0.00 5.70
C HIS A 217 -5.65 0.26 5.92
N TRP A 218 -6.08 0.60 7.15
CA TRP A 218 -7.47 0.89 7.51
C TRP A 218 -7.62 2.19 8.33
N GLN A 219 -6.60 3.03 8.38
CA GLN A 219 -6.71 4.39 8.87
C GLN A 219 -7.28 5.29 7.75
N PRO A 220 -8.35 6.08 7.97
CA PRO A 220 -8.89 6.98 6.96
C PRO A 220 -7.80 7.86 6.31
N TYR A 221 -7.79 7.94 4.98
CA TYR A 221 -6.82 8.70 4.22
C TYR A 221 -6.79 10.17 4.64
N SER A 222 -7.94 10.76 4.96
CA SER A 222 -8.08 12.14 5.42
C SER A 222 -7.30 12.45 6.70
N THR A 223 -7.06 11.42 7.52
CA THR A 223 -6.29 11.51 8.76
C THR A 223 -4.81 11.16 8.56
N LEU A 224 -4.44 10.61 7.40
CA LEU A 224 -3.03 10.45 7.05
C LEU A 224 -2.39 11.80 6.82
N CYS A 225 -1.10 11.85 7.12
CA CYS A 225 -0.36 13.09 7.17
C CYS A 225 -0.50 13.94 5.90
N GLN A 226 -1.07 15.14 6.05
CA GLN A 226 -1.14 16.18 5.01
C GLN A 226 -1.90 15.79 3.72
N VAL A 227 -2.63 14.66 3.70
CA VAL A 227 -3.35 14.22 2.49
C VAL A 227 -4.34 15.29 2.01
N CYS A 228 -5.10 15.89 2.92
CA CYS A 228 -6.07 16.94 2.60
C CYS A 228 -5.44 18.29 2.23
N LYS A 229 -4.13 18.46 2.42
CA LYS A 229 -3.44 19.74 2.21
C LYS A 229 -2.72 19.80 0.86
N PHE A 230 -2.50 18.67 0.19
CA PHE A 230 -1.84 18.63 -1.10
C PHE A 230 -2.82 18.77 -2.26
N GLN A 231 -2.43 19.57 -3.24
CA GLN A 231 -2.96 19.47 -4.59
C GLN A 231 -2.16 18.40 -5.33
N TYR A 232 -2.81 17.27 -5.60
CA TYR A 232 -2.21 16.14 -6.31
C TYR A 232 -2.23 16.38 -7.82
N ASN A 233 -1.10 16.14 -8.48
CA ASN A 233 -1.02 16.12 -9.93
C ASN A 233 -1.73 14.89 -10.51
N PHE A 234 -1.75 13.79 -9.75
CA PHE A 234 -2.41 12.55 -10.14
C PHE A 234 -3.05 11.85 -8.93
N VAL A 235 -4.31 11.45 -9.09
CA VAL A 235 -5.06 10.63 -8.13
C VAL A 235 -5.52 9.37 -8.86
N GLY A 236 -4.81 8.27 -8.67
CA GLY A 236 -5.17 6.98 -9.26
C GLY A 236 -6.10 6.19 -8.37
N LYS A 237 -6.97 5.38 -8.96
CA LYS A 237 -7.93 4.52 -8.28
C LYS A 237 -7.59 3.06 -8.50
N TYR A 238 -7.47 2.28 -7.42
CA TYR A 238 -7.09 0.86 -7.51
C TYR A 238 -8.12 0.01 -8.24
N GLU A 239 -9.40 0.35 -8.13
CA GLU A 239 -10.51 -0.30 -8.83
C GLU A 239 -10.58 0.05 -10.32
N LEU A 240 -9.91 1.14 -10.74
CA LEU A 240 -9.74 1.57 -12.14
C LEU A 240 -8.28 1.43 -12.57
N PHE A 241 -7.49 0.57 -11.90
CA PHE A 241 -6.05 0.59 -12.05
C PHE A 241 -5.58 0.36 -13.50
N ASP A 242 -6.26 -0.51 -14.25
CA ASP A 242 -5.89 -0.81 -15.64
C ASP A 242 -6.09 0.39 -16.58
N GLU A 243 -6.95 1.33 -16.19
CA GLU A 243 -7.22 2.57 -16.91
C GLU A 243 -6.34 3.72 -16.40
N ASP A 244 -6.22 3.87 -15.08
CA ASP A 244 -5.50 4.96 -14.41
C ASP A 244 -3.98 4.78 -14.47
N PHE A 245 -3.47 3.56 -14.31
CA PHE A 245 -2.04 3.30 -14.29
C PHE A 245 -1.33 3.64 -15.61
N PRO A 246 -1.87 3.32 -16.81
CA PRO A 246 -1.27 3.81 -18.05
C PRO A 246 -1.22 5.35 -18.14
N GLN A 247 -2.25 6.06 -17.66
CA GLN A 247 -2.24 7.53 -17.64
C GLN A 247 -1.20 8.08 -16.68
N PHE A 248 -1.08 7.46 -15.51
CA PHE A 248 0.00 7.74 -14.56
C PHE A 248 1.37 7.56 -15.22
N LEU A 249 1.63 6.44 -15.88
CA LEU A 249 2.90 6.19 -16.57
C LEU A 249 3.18 7.22 -17.67
N LYS A 250 2.16 7.58 -18.45
CA LYS A 250 2.24 8.63 -19.48
C LYS A 250 2.65 9.98 -18.89
N HIS A 251 2.18 10.33 -17.70
CA HIS A 251 2.59 11.56 -17.01
C HIS A 251 4.10 11.62 -16.75
N PHE A 252 4.75 10.47 -16.59
CA PHE A 252 6.21 10.35 -16.44
C PHE A 252 6.93 10.02 -17.76
N ASN A 253 6.27 10.18 -18.92
CA ASN A 253 6.80 9.82 -20.25
C ASN A 253 7.19 8.33 -20.38
N ILE A 254 6.48 7.46 -19.68
CA ILE A 254 6.70 6.01 -19.73
C ILE A 254 5.62 5.39 -20.61
N THR A 255 5.98 4.95 -21.81
CA THR A 255 5.03 4.48 -22.83
C THR A 255 5.04 2.96 -23.08
N ASN A 256 6.14 2.27 -22.75
CA ASN A 256 6.34 0.86 -23.12
C ASN A 256 6.11 -0.13 -21.98
N TRP A 257 5.14 0.12 -21.08
CA TRP A 257 4.89 -0.78 -19.96
C TRP A 257 3.88 -1.89 -20.27
N ASN A 258 4.31 -3.15 -20.15
CA ASN A 258 3.38 -4.28 -20.15
C ASN A 258 2.70 -4.42 -18.77
N ILE A 259 1.42 -4.02 -18.70
CA ILE A 259 0.55 -4.08 -17.50
C ILE A 259 0.21 -5.53 -17.12
N GLU A 260 0.26 -6.48 -18.06
CA GLU A 260 -0.20 -7.87 -17.88
C GLU A 260 0.69 -8.70 -16.94
N LYS A 261 1.88 -8.21 -16.55
CA LYS A 261 2.78 -8.91 -15.61
C LYS A 261 2.49 -8.63 -14.13
N ARG A 262 1.27 -8.20 -13.80
CA ARG A 262 0.89 -7.82 -12.44
C ARG A 262 0.65 -9.05 -11.56
N ASN A 263 1.67 -9.50 -10.83
CA ASN A 263 1.49 -10.55 -9.82
C ASN A 263 1.17 -9.94 -8.45
N GLY A 264 -0.12 -9.80 -8.15
CA GLY A 264 -0.61 -9.42 -6.82
C GLY A 264 -2.07 -9.86 -6.61
N PRO A 265 -2.44 -10.43 -5.45
CA PRO A 265 -3.78 -10.98 -5.21
C PRO A 265 -4.91 -9.93 -5.28
N SER A 266 -4.58 -8.65 -5.17
CA SER A 266 -5.54 -7.53 -5.13
C SER A 266 -5.79 -6.84 -6.49
N GLY A 267 -4.96 -7.11 -7.51
CA GLY A 267 -4.97 -6.33 -8.76
C GLY A 267 -5.68 -6.99 -9.96
N LEU A 268 -5.86 -8.31 -9.94
CA LEU A 268 -6.40 -9.08 -11.08
C LEU A 268 -7.82 -9.63 -10.83
N MET A 269 -8.26 -9.70 -9.57
CA MET A 269 -9.57 -10.24 -9.21
C MET A 269 -10.48 -9.14 -8.68
N LYS A 270 -11.62 -8.94 -9.35
CA LYS A 270 -12.77 -8.23 -8.76
C LYS A 270 -13.35 -9.12 -7.67
N TRP A 271 -13.05 -8.78 -6.43
CA TRP A 271 -13.61 -9.47 -5.27
C TRP A 271 -14.95 -8.83 -4.91
N ASP A 272 -15.97 -9.66 -4.68
CA ASP A 272 -17.21 -9.19 -4.07
C ASP A 272 -16.96 -8.89 -2.57
N TYR A 273 -16.59 -7.64 -2.30
CA TYR A 273 -16.46 -7.13 -0.94
C TYR A 273 -17.79 -6.63 -0.35
N GLN A 274 -18.86 -6.50 -1.15
CA GLN A 274 -20.15 -6.02 -0.66
C GLN A 274 -20.70 -6.97 0.41
N LYS A 275 -20.46 -8.28 0.25
CA LYS A 275 -20.85 -9.32 1.22
C LYS A 275 -20.42 -9.05 2.66
N TYR A 276 -19.28 -8.39 2.88
CA TYR A 276 -18.79 -8.07 4.22
C TYR A 276 -19.66 -7.02 4.92
N TYR A 277 -20.27 -6.12 4.16
CA TYR A 277 -21.08 -5.02 4.70
C TYR A 277 -22.54 -5.39 4.88
N ILE A 278 -23.05 -6.35 4.09
CA ILE A 278 -24.44 -6.82 4.16
C ILE A 278 -24.79 -7.39 5.54
N THR A 279 -23.82 -7.97 6.26
CA THR A 279 -24.05 -8.59 7.57
C THR A 279 -23.84 -7.64 8.74
N LEU A 280 -23.33 -6.42 8.53
CA LEU A 280 -23.03 -5.52 9.66
C LEU A 280 -24.30 -4.96 10.31
N PRO A 281 -24.34 -4.77 11.63
CA PRO A 281 -25.40 -4.02 12.28
C PRO A 281 -25.55 -2.59 11.72
N ASN A 282 -26.78 -2.08 11.70
CA ASN A 282 -27.13 -0.79 11.11
C ASN A 282 -26.41 0.40 11.78
N ASP A 283 -26.31 0.37 13.11
CA ASP A 283 -25.56 1.34 13.90
C ASP A 283 -24.06 1.29 13.57
N LEU A 284 -23.50 0.10 13.39
CA LEU A 284 -22.09 -0.10 13.13
C LEU A 284 -21.70 0.40 11.72
N ILE A 285 -22.52 0.10 10.70
CA ILE A 285 -22.27 0.62 9.35
C ILE A 285 -22.42 2.15 9.31
N CYS A 286 -23.37 2.74 10.03
CA CYS A 286 -23.49 4.20 10.10
C CYS A 286 -22.26 4.86 10.74
N GLN A 287 -21.76 4.31 11.86
CA GLN A 287 -20.52 4.77 12.48
C GLN A 287 -19.32 4.66 11.53
N LEU A 288 -19.25 3.56 10.76
CA LEU A 288 -18.21 3.35 9.77
C LEU A 288 -18.28 4.35 8.62
N ILE A 289 -19.48 4.66 8.13
CA ILE A 289 -19.69 5.70 7.10
C ILE A 289 -19.21 7.06 7.63
N HIS A 290 -19.56 7.41 8.86
CA HIS A 290 -19.12 8.66 9.48
C HIS A 290 -17.60 8.74 9.61
N LEU A 291 -16.95 7.65 10.05
CA LEU A 291 -15.48 7.58 10.17
C LEU A 291 -14.77 7.87 8.84
N TYR A 292 -15.31 7.37 7.72
CA TYR A 292 -14.72 7.52 6.38
C TYR A 292 -15.34 8.65 5.55
N ASN A 293 -16.23 9.47 6.11
CA ASN A 293 -16.99 10.48 5.37
C ASN A 293 -16.10 11.45 4.58
N ASP A 294 -14.99 11.88 5.17
CA ASP A 294 -14.06 12.80 4.52
C ASP A 294 -13.33 12.14 3.35
N ASP A 295 -13.00 10.84 3.44
CA ASP A 295 -12.40 10.09 2.32
C ASP A 295 -13.38 9.97 1.15
N PHE A 296 -14.66 9.70 1.43
CA PHE A 296 -15.70 9.65 0.41
C PHE A 296 -15.80 10.98 -0.35
N ARG A 297 -15.80 12.10 0.39
CA ARG A 297 -15.87 13.45 -0.19
C ARG A 297 -14.60 13.80 -0.96
N LEU A 298 -13.44 13.57 -0.35
CA LEU A 298 -12.14 13.95 -0.91
C LEU A 298 -11.86 13.26 -2.24
N PHE A 299 -12.19 11.97 -2.37
CA PHE A 299 -11.92 11.18 -3.57
C PHE A 299 -13.16 10.90 -4.44
N LYS A 300 -14.27 11.59 -4.13
CA LYS A 300 -15.54 11.54 -4.87
C LYS A 300 -16.08 10.11 -4.99
N TYR A 301 -16.02 9.37 -3.90
CA TYR A 301 -16.58 8.02 -3.81
C TYR A 301 -18.03 8.04 -3.34
N LYS A 302 -18.80 7.10 -3.87
CA LYS A 302 -20.21 6.91 -3.56
C LYS A 302 -20.36 5.80 -2.54
N VAL A 303 -20.84 6.13 -1.35
CA VAL A 303 -21.06 5.15 -0.28
C VAL A 303 -21.90 3.95 -0.75
N HIS A 304 -22.89 4.19 -1.60
CA HIS A 304 -23.82 3.16 -2.09
C HIS A 304 -23.18 2.08 -2.95
N ASP A 305 -21.97 2.28 -3.47
CA ASP A 305 -21.26 1.28 -4.29
C ASP A 305 -21.02 -0.04 -3.53
N TYR A 306 -21.04 -0.02 -2.18
CA TYR A 306 -20.80 -1.20 -1.32
C TYR A 306 -21.92 -1.54 -0.34
N ILE A 307 -23.02 -0.79 -0.32
CA ILE A 307 -24.17 -1.01 0.59
C ILE A 307 -25.52 -0.93 -0.13
N VAL A 308 -25.58 -1.42 -1.37
CA VAL A 308 -26.69 -1.25 -2.32
C VAL A 308 -28.09 -1.55 -1.73
N ASN A 309 -28.22 -2.56 -0.86
CA ASN A 309 -29.51 -2.95 -0.25
C ASN A 309 -29.88 -2.15 1.02
N ARG A 310 -29.14 -1.09 1.35
CA ARG A 310 -29.32 -0.27 2.56
C ARG A 310 -29.49 1.22 2.24
N THR A 311 -29.97 1.57 1.06
CA THR A 311 -30.17 2.96 0.64
C THR A 311 -31.09 3.76 1.58
N GLY A 312 -32.14 3.14 2.12
CA GLY A 312 -33.01 3.77 3.14
C GLY A 312 -32.32 4.00 4.50
N LEU A 313 -31.27 3.24 4.81
CA LEU A 313 -30.49 3.40 6.05
C LEU A 313 -29.63 4.68 6.03
N LEU A 314 -29.13 5.06 4.86
CA LEU A 314 -28.26 6.23 4.69
C LEU A 314 -28.92 7.54 5.14
N GLN A 315 -30.23 7.67 4.89
CA GLN A 315 -31.01 8.83 5.32
C GLN A 315 -31.08 8.91 6.87
N ASN A 316 -31.03 7.76 7.54
CA ASN A 316 -31.15 7.65 9.00
C ASN A 316 -29.80 7.67 9.73
N CYS A 317 -28.67 7.47 9.04
CA CYS A 317 -27.34 7.53 9.67
C CYS A 317 -27.03 8.91 10.28
N HIS A 318 -27.69 9.99 9.83
CA HIS A 318 -27.56 11.33 10.40
C HIS A 318 -28.18 11.46 11.82
N LEU A 319 -29.06 10.54 12.21
CA LEU A 319 -29.76 10.57 13.50
C LEU A 319 -29.00 9.84 14.62
N ILE A 320 -27.95 9.07 14.28
CA ILE A 320 -27.13 8.32 15.24
C ILE A 320 -25.94 9.17 15.67
N LYS A 321 -26.21 10.32 16.30
CA LYS A 321 -25.31 10.88 17.31
C LYS A 321 -25.91 10.50 18.66
N THR A 322 -25.05 10.17 19.63
CA THR A 322 -25.37 9.90 21.04
C THR A 322 -26.11 8.59 21.37
N SER A 323 -25.38 7.50 21.64
CA SER A 323 -25.83 6.49 22.62
C SER A 323 -24.74 5.51 23.10
N TRP A 324 -23.48 5.92 23.33
CA TRP A 324 -22.46 5.02 23.91
C TRP A 324 -21.50 5.70 24.88
N LYS A 325 -22.00 6.68 25.63
CA LYS A 325 -21.26 7.27 26.76
C LYS A 325 -21.39 6.47 28.06
N GLU A 326 -22.08 5.32 28.06
CA GLU A 326 -22.30 4.50 29.26
C GLU A 326 -22.24 3.00 28.91
N MET A 327 -21.03 2.46 28.74
CA MET A 327 -20.60 1.09 29.06
C MET A 327 -19.08 1.12 29.24
#